data_AF-A0A259HI58-F1
#
_entry.id   AF-A0A259HI58-F1
#
_cell.length_a   1.000
_cell.length_b   1.000
_cell.length_c   1.000
_cell.angle_alpha   90.00
_cell.angle_beta   90.00
_cell.angle_gamma   90.00
#
_symmetry.space_group_name_H-M   'P 1'
#
loop_
_entity.id
_entity.type
_entity.pdbx_description
1 polymer ?
#
loop_
_entity_poly.entity_id
_entity_poly.type
_entity_poly.pdbx_seq_one_letter_code
_entity_poly.pdbx_strand_id
1 'polypeptide(L)'
;MVDDKLAVHQLIRTLEENETEKVWIWMGQNAHDVCGYYWLMPQLRAFQGRLEVLYLNNLPFINEKGNIFYPTHLHEIQPKEFLKAKKLARPITLSEFELDPDEWKKTCSENAGVRFLEGGKKIVGKPAEFFDADLLQNITGESQKLNKVLSNTLNKMKVKTGDVYLVWRLIELGKIGKLEVQGDWAKGWKEITVKLAGAKTTEVVADEN
;
A
#
# COMPACT_ATOMS: atom_id res chain seq x y z
N MET A 1 17.54 -0.81 0.20
CA MET A 1 16.46 -1.81 0.39
C MET A 1 16.66 -2.43 1.75
N VAL A 2 15.62 -2.52 2.57
CA VAL A 2 15.71 -3.18 3.88
C VAL A 2 15.82 -4.69 3.66
N ASP A 3 16.68 -5.37 4.42
CA ASP A 3 16.78 -6.84 4.38
C ASP A 3 15.87 -7.42 5.46
N ASP A 4 14.63 -7.72 5.08
CA ASP A 4 13.61 -8.23 5.99
C ASP A 4 14.01 -9.58 6.62
N LYS A 5 14.77 -10.41 5.88
CA LYS A 5 15.23 -11.71 6.39
C LYS A 5 16.27 -11.53 7.48
N LEU A 6 17.23 -10.61 7.27
CA LEU A 6 18.22 -10.28 8.28
C LEU A 6 17.56 -9.66 9.53
N ALA A 7 16.59 -8.77 9.34
CA ALA A 7 15.86 -8.16 10.45
C ALA A 7 15.10 -9.21 11.28
N VAL A 8 14.40 -10.14 10.63
CA VAL A 8 13.71 -11.23 11.34
C VAL A 8 14.71 -12.17 12.02
N HIS A 9 15.84 -12.47 11.39
CA HIS A 9 16.88 -13.30 12.00
C HIS A 9 17.43 -12.67 13.30
N GLN A 10 17.70 -11.36 13.28
CA GLN A 10 18.15 -10.63 14.46
C GLN A 10 17.07 -10.59 15.56
N LEU A 11 15.80 -10.41 15.16
CA LEU A 11 14.67 -10.48 16.08
C LEU A 11 14.59 -11.84 16.78
N ILE A 12 14.63 -12.94 16.01
CA ILE A 12 14.58 -14.31 16.53
C ILE A 12 15.73 -14.53 17.51
N ARG A 13 16.96 -14.18 17.14
CA ARG A 13 18.13 -14.30 18.02
C ARG A 13 17.93 -13.58 19.36
N THR A 14 17.35 -12.37 19.33
CA THR A 14 17.07 -11.60 20.54
C THR A 14 16.06 -12.31 21.45
N LEU A 15 15.05 -12.94 20.86
CA LEU A 15 14.03 -13.69 21.60
C LEU A 15 14.55 -15.00 22.18
N GLU A 16 15.52 -15.63 21.51
CA GLU A 16 16.23 -16.82 22.00
C GLU A 16 17.17 -16.49 23.17
N GLU A 17 17.89 -15.37 23.07
CA GLU A 17 18.84 -14.93 24.12
C GLU A 17 18.13 -14.41 25.38
N ASN A 18 16.90 -13.91 25.28
CA ASN A 18 16.14 -13.39 26.41
C ASN A 18 14.69 -13.89 26.43
N GLU A 19 14.38 -14.82 27.34
CA GLU A 19 13.06 -15.44 27.48
C GLU A 19 11.95 -14.47 27.92
N THR A 20 12.30 -13.33 28.53
CA THR A 20 11.32 -12.35 29.03
C THR A 20 10.87 -11.34 27.98
N GLU A 21 11.61 -11.24 26.86
CA GLU A 21 11.27 -10.29 25.79
C GLU A 21 9.94 -10.65 25.12
N LYS A 22 9.22 -9.61 24.70
CA LYS A 22 7.95 -9.75 23.98
C LYS A 22 8.01 -8.98 22.67
N VAL A 23 7.38 -9.53 21.64
CA VAL A 23 7.23 -8.85 20.35
C VAL A 23 5.88 -8.15 20.30
N TRP A 24 5.88 -6.91 19.84
CA TRP A 24 4.70 -6.10 19.65
C TRP A 24 4.55 -5.78 18.18
N ILE A 25 3.57 -6.40 17.52
CA ILE A 25 3.30 -6.20 16.10
C ILE A 25 2.21 -5.15 15.94
N TRP A 26 2.60 -4.02 15.37
CA TRP A 26 1.67 -2.93 15.02
C TRP A 26 1.26 -3.08 13.57
N MET A 27 -0.05 -3.11 13.32
CA MET A 27 -0.60 -3.32 11.98
C MET A 27 -1.65 -2.25 11.68
N GLY A 28 -1.46 -1.50 10.60
CA GLY A 28 -2.47 -0.59 10.07
C GLY A 28 -3.55 -1.31 9.26
N GLN A 29 -4.68 -0.63 9.05
CA GLN A 29 -5.79 -1.10 8.21
C GLN A 29 -5.45 -0.92 6.72
N ASN A 30 -4.39 -1.57 6.26
CA ASN A 30 -3.92 -1.52 4.88
C ASN A 30 -3.37 -2.88 4.43
N ALA A 31 -3.39 -3.14 3.12
CA ALA A 31 -2.97 -4.43 2.57
C ALA A 31 -1.49 -4.74 2.84
N HIS A 32 -0.64 -3.71 2.89
CA HIS A 32 0.79 -3.84 3.11
C HIS A 32 1.11 -4.44 4.48
N ASP A 33 0.57 -3.86 5.56
CA ASP A 33 0.83 -4.31 6.92
C ASP A 33 0.19 -5.68 7.19
N VAL A 34 -1.01 -5.94 6.65
CA VAL A 34 -1.66 -7.26 6.77
C VAL A 34 -0.85 -8.35 6.06
N CYS A 35 -0.32 -8.09 4.86
CA CYS A 35 0.56 -9.02 4.17
C CYS A 35 1.88 -9.22 4.92
N GLY A 36 2.47 -8.15 5.45
CA GLY A 36 3.69 -8.23 6.26
C GLY A 36 3.50 -9.06 7.53
N TYR A 37 2.37 -8.88 8.22
CA TYR A 37 1.98 -9.69 9.37
C TYR A 37 1.82 -11.17 9.00
N TYR A 38 1.10 -11.46 7.92
CA TYR A 38 0.94 -12.83 7.39
C TYR A 38 2.27 -13.51 7.04
N TRP A 39 3.20 -12.76 6.45
CA TRP A 39 4.54 -13.25 6.16
C TRP A 39 5.39 -13.47 7.43
N LEU A 40 5.24 -12.62 8.45
CA LEU A 40 6.01 -12.69 9.70
C LEU A 40 5.58 -13.86 10.59
N MET A 41 4.27 -14.15 10.63
CA MET A 41 3.67 -15.14 11.53
C MET A 41 4.32 -16.54 11.51
N PRO A 42 4.56 -17.18 10.35
CA PRO A 42 5.24 -18.48 10.28
C PRO A 42 6.63 -18.48 10.89
N GLN A 43 7.35 -17.35 10.81
CA GLN A 43 8.74 -17.22 11.24
C GLN A 43 8.86 -17.11 12.77
N LEU A 44 7.80 -16.61 13.44
CA LEU A 44 7.78 -16.40 14.90
C LEU A 44 6.97 -17.47 15.66
N ARG A 45 6.58 -18.58 15.00
CA ARG A 45 5.74 -19.64 15.59
C ARG A 45 6.31 -20.22 16.89
N ALA A 46 7.63 -20.34 17.00
CA ALA A 46 8.29 -20.87 18.20
C ALA A 46 8.13 -19.99 19.45
N PHE A 47 7.80 -18.70 19.27
CA PHE A 47 7.65 -17.71 20.34
C PHE A 47 6.19 -17.43 20.67
N GLN A 48 5.31 -18.41 20.45
CA GLN A 48 3.91 -18.30 20.80
C GLN A 48 3.73 -17.96 22.29
N GLY A 49 2.77 -17.08 22.59
CA GLY A 49 2.56 -16.53 23.94
C GLY A 49 3.43 -15.32 24.27
N ARG A 50 4.46 -15.04 23.47
CA ARG A 50 5.31 -13.82 23.60
C ARG A 50 5.04 -12.78 22.51
N LEU A 51 4.12 -13.05 21.60
CA LEU A 51 3.71 -12.12 20.55
C LEU A 51 2.39 -11.43 20.91
N GLU A 52 2.41 -10.11 20.90
CA GLU A 52 1.23 -9.25 21.02
C GLU A 52 0.98 -8.54 19.69
N VAL A 53 -0.28 -8.43 19.29
CA VAL A 53 -0.70 -7.71 18.08
C VAL A 53 -1.60 -6.54 18.47
N LEU A 54 -1.38 -5.42 17.80
CA LEU A 54 -2.24 -4.25 17.83
C LEU A 54 -2.67 -3.94 16.41
N TYR A 55 -3.93 -4.27 16.12
CA TYR A 55 -4.52 -4.02 14.82
C TYR A 55 -5.41 -2.77 14.86
N LEU A 56 -5.12 -1.78 14.00
CA LEU A 56 -5.86 -0.50 13.94
C LEU A 56 -7.29 -0.60 13.42
N ASN A 57 -7.76 -1.79 13.00
CA ASN A 57 -9.08 -1.99 12.44
C ASN A 57 -10.19 -1.45 13.33
N ASN A 58 -10.93 -0.45 12.83
CA ASN A 58 -12.02 0.24 13.53
C ASN A 58 -11.64 0.85 14.89
N LEU A 59 -10.35 1.12 15.12
CA LEU A 59 -9.91 1.81 16.34
C LEU A 59 -9.96 3.34 16.15
N PRO A 60 -10.64 4.09 17.04
CA PRO A 60 -10.71 5.53 16.95
C PRO A 60 -9.45 6.20 17.52
N PHE A 61 -8.90 7.17 16.79
CA PHE A 61 -7.77 7.99 17.20
C PHE A 61 -8.11 9.48 17.15
N ILE A 62 -7.34 10.29 17.87
CA ILE A 62 -7.55 11.74 17.96
C ILE A 62 -6.47 12.47 17.14
N ASN A 63 -6.89 13.34 16.22
CA ASN A 63 -5.98 14.17 15.43
C ASN A 63 -5.51 15.42 16.22
N GLU A 64 -4.67 16.27 15.60
CA GLU A 64 -4.11 17.44 16.30
C GLU A 64 -5.18 18.43 16.77
N LYS A 65 -6.30 18.48 16.07
CA LYS A 65 -7.46 19.34 16.35
C LYS A 65 -8.44 18.73 17.36
N GLY A 66 -8.15 17.54 17.88
CA GLY A 66 -9.03 16.87 18.84
C GLY A 66 -10.19 16.09 18.19
N ASN A 67 -10.23 15.92 16.87
CA ASN A 67 -11.29 15.17 16.19
C ASN A 67 -10.96 13.68 16.09
N ILE A 68 -12.02 12.86 16.14
CA ILE A 68 -11.93 11.41 15.99
C ILE A 68 -11.74 11.05 14.51
N PHE A 69 -10.79 10.17 14.22
CA PHE A 69 -10.58 9.58 12.91
C PHE A 69 -10.12 8.12 13.05
N TYR A 70 -10.15 7.37 11.94
CA TYR A 70 -9.76 5.96 11.88
C TYR A 70 -8.53 5.83 10.97
N PRO A 71 -7.33 5.65 11.52
CA PRO A 71 -6.09 5.62 10.75
C PRO A 71 -6.00 4.35 9.91
N THR A 72 -5.48 4.50 8.69
CA THR A 72 -5.14 3.35 7.83
C THR A 72 -3.66 2.98 7.91
N HIS A 73 -2.81 3.94 8.27
CA HIS A 73 -1.37 3.75 8.45
C HIS A 73 -0.90 4.26 9.80
N LEU A 74 0.17 3.66 10.33
CA LEU A 74 0.76 4.03 11.62
C LEU A 74 1.25 5.50 11.66
N HIS A 75 1.78 6.01 10.55
CA HIS A 75 2.29 7.39 10.48
C HIS A 75 1.20 8.47 10.58
N GLU A 76 -0.07 8.10 10.46
CA GLU A 76 -1.21 9.02 10.64
C GLU A 76 -1.49 9.28 12.14
N ILE A 77 -0.95 8.45 13.04
CA ILE A 77 -1.18 8.51 14.48
C ILE A 77 -0.17 9.46 15.13
N GLN A 78 -0.64 10.33 16.03
CA GLN A 78 0.24 11.17 16.85
C GLN A 78 1.02 10.34 17.88
N PRO A 79 2.30 10.66 18.14
CA PRO A 79 3.13 9.95 19.12
C PRO A 79 2.46 9.74 20.50
N LYS A 80 1.72 10.74 20.99
CA LYS A 80 1.00 10.68 22.28
C LYS A 80 -0.11 9.62 22.33
N GLU A 81 -0.73 9.31 21.19
CA GLU A 81 -1.82 8.34 21.11
C GLU A 81 -1.30 6.90 21.10
N PHE A 82 -0.04 6.66 20.69
CA PHE A 82 0.57 5.33 20.75
C PHE A 82 0.61 4.77 22.18
N LEU A 83 0.80 5.61 23.19
CA LEU A 83 0.81 5.18 24.59
C LEU A 83 -0.55 4.63 25.05
N LYS A 84 -1.64 5.21 24.54
CA LYS A 84 -3.01 4.72 24.82
C LYS A 84 -3.28 3.45 24.02
N ALA A 85 -2.95 3.47 22.73
CA ALA A 85 -3.17 2.35 21.82
C ALA A 85 -2.42 1.10 22.30
N LYS A 86 -1.22 1.25 22.86
CA LYS A 86 -0.44 0.15 23.45
C LYS A 86 -1.27 -0.71 24.42
N LYS A 87 -2.21 -0.13 25.17
CA LYS A 87 -3.07 -0.88 26.11
C LYS A 87 -4.09 -1.80 25.42
N LEU A 88 -4.31 -1.61 24.12
CA LEU A 88 -5.23 -2.40 23.28
C LEU A 88 -4.51 -3.57 22.60
N ALA A 89 -3.19 -3.67 22.74
CA ALA A 89 -2.47 -4.84 22.27
C ALA A 89 -2.98 -6.08 22.98
N ARG A 90 -3.11 -7.16 22.23
CA ARG A 90 -3.58 -8.45 22.74
C ARG A 90 -2.63 -9.56 22.31
N PRO A 91 -2.55 -10.66 23.07
CA PRO A 91 -1.84 -11.84 22.59
C PRO A 91 -2.44 -12.35 21.28
N ILE A 92 -1.57 -12.82 20.39
CA ILE A 92 -1.99 -13.53 19.18
C ILE A 92 -2.51 -14.91 19.58
N THR A 93 -3.69 -15.26 19.09
CA THR A 93 -4.36 -16.51 19.46
C THR A 93 -3.78 -17.72 18.73
N LEU A 94 -3.97 -18.92 19.29
CA LEU A 94 -3.60 -20.19 18.63
C LEU A 94 -4.23 -20.31 17.24
N SER A 95 -5.51 -19.97 17.13
CA SER A 95 -6.25 -20.01 15.86
C SER A 95 -5.60 -19.10 14.79
N GLU A 96 -5.06 -17.95 15.18
CA GLU A 96 -4.36 -17.05 14.25
C GLU A 96 -3.02 -17.66 13.77
N PHE A 97 -2.27 -18.36 14.63
CA PHE A 97 -1.04 -19.06 14.22
C PHE A 97 -1.28 -20.26 13.30
N GLU A 98 -2.49 -20.80 13.29
CA GLU A 98 -2.89 -21.89 12.41
C GLU A 98 -3.43 -21.36 11.08
N LEU A 99 -4.33 -20.38 11.12
CA LEU A 99 -5.07 -19.90 9.95
C LEU A 99 -4.31 -18.83 9.13
N ASP A 100 -3.67 -17.86 9.79
CA ASP A 100 -3.06 -16.72 9.09
C ASP A 100 -1.91 -17.15 8.14
N PRO A 101 -1.04 -18.13 8.49
CA PRO A 101 -0.06 -18.68 7.56
C PRO A 101 -0.66 -19.33 6.31
N ASP A 102 -1.85 -19.93 6.41
CA ASP A 102 -2.49 -20.58 5.27
C ASP A 102 -3.16 -19.56 4.35
N GLU A 103 -3.72 -18.48 4.90
CA GLU A 103 -4.16 -17.32 4.11
C GLU A 103 -2.99 -16.68 3.35
N TRP A 104 -1.79 -16.63 3.96
CA TRP A 104 -0.59 -16.18 3.28
C TRP A 104 -0.23 -17.07 2.09
N LYS A 105 -0.17 -18.39 2.29
CA LYS A 105 0.15 -19.35 1.21
C LYS A 105 -0.85 -19.26 0.06
N LYS A 106 -2.14 -19.17 0.38
CA LYS A 106 -3.21 -18.98 -0.61
C LYS A 106 -2.99 -17.71 -1.41
N THR A 107 -2.69 -16.61 -0.73
CA THR A 107 -2.38 -15.33 -1.37
C THR A 107 -1.17 -15.47 -2.29
N CYS A 108 -0.08 -16.10 -1.85
CA CYS A 108 1.11 -16.35 -2.68
C CYS A 108 0.84 -17.24 -3.90
N SER A 109 -0.08 -18.20 -3.80
CA SER A 109 -0.46 -19.08 -4.91
C SER A 109 -1.35 -18.40 -5.96
N GLU A 110 -2.02 -17.31 -5.58
CA GLU A 110 -2.87 -16.54 -6.47
C GLU A 110 -2.03 -15.60 -7.33
N ASN A 111 -2.12 -15.72 -8.65
CA ASN A 111 -1.42 -14.84 -9.61
C ASN A 111 -2.20 -13.54 -9.89
N ALA A 112 -2.49 -12.77 -8.84
CA ALA A 112 -3.17 -11.49 -8.94
C ALA A 112 -2.17 -10.32 -9.06
N GLY A 113 -2.53 -9.27 -9.81
CA GLY A 113 -1.69 -8.09 -10.02
C GLY A 113 -1.65 -7.13 -8.83
N VAL A 114 -2.73 -7.07 -8.04
CA VAL A 114 -2.86 -6.18 -6.88
C VAL A 114 -3.41 -6.94 -5.68
N ARG A 115 -2.86 -6.68 -4.50
CA ARG A 115 -3.43 -7.13 -3.21
C ARG A 115 -4.30 -6.03 -2.62
N PHE A 116 -5.57 -6.36 -2.43
CA PHE A 116 -6.56 -5.42 -1.92
C PHE A 116 -7.11 -5.90 -0.58
N LEU A 117 -7.17 -5.00 0.40
CA LEU A 117 -7.77 -5.27 1.69
C LEU A 117 -9.27 -4.98 1.62
N GLU A 118 -10.10 -6.03 1.63
CA GLU A 118 -11.56 -5.88 1.58
C GLU A 118 -12.14 -5.47 2.94
N GLY A 119 -11.52 -5.92 4.03
CA GLY A 119 -11.92 -5.59 5.40
C GLY A 119 -11.40 -6.62 6.40
N GLY A 120 -11.32 -6.24 7.69
CA GLY A 120 -10.67 -7.10 8.69
C GLY A 120 -9.26 -7.45 8.22
N LYS A 121 -8.88 -8.73 8.19
CA LYS A 121 -7.60 -9.19 7.60
C LYS A 121 -7.77 -9.83 6.20
N LYS A 122 -8.94 -9.68 5.56
CA LYS A 122 -9.24 -10.35 4.29
C LYS A 122 -8.55 -9.67 3.11
N ILE A 123 -7.52 -10.31 2.57
CA ILE A 123 -6.84 -9.92 1.34
C ILE A 123 -7.49 -10.63 0.15
N VAL A 124 -7.77 -9.87 -0.90
CA VAL A 124 -8.27 -10.39 -2.17
C VAL A 124 -7.36 -9.94 -3.30
N GLY A 125 -7.16 -10.82 -4.29
CA GLY A 125 -6.49 -10.45 -5.52
C GLY A 125 -7.39 -9.58 -6.41
N LYS A 126 -6.78 -8.56 -7.01
CA LYS A 126 -7.37 -7.75 -8.07
C LYS A 126 -6.48 -7.82 -9.31
N PRO A 127 -7.05 -7.63 -10.51
CA PRO A 127 -6.29 -7.61 -11.75
C PRO A 127 -5.31 -6.43 -11.77
N ALA A 128 -4.29 -6.49 -12.64
CA ALA A 128 -3.27 -5.44 -12.70
C ALA A 128 -3.87 -4.07 -13.06
N GLU A 129 -4.94 -4.07 -13.85
CA GLU A 129 -5.71 -2.94 -14.35
C GLU A 129 -6.55 -2.25 -13.27
N PHE A 130 -6.55 -2.73 -12.02
CA PHE A 130 -7.42 -2.26 -10.95
C PHE A 130 -7.42 -0.73 -10.75
N PHE A 131 -6.27 -0.09 -10.95
CA PHE A 131 -6.09 1.36 -10.81
C PHE A 131 -6.18 2.15 -12.13
N ASP A 132 -6.42 1.48 -13.26
CA ASP A 132 -6.43 2.15 -14.57
C ASP A 132 -7.53 3.20 -14.68
N ALA A 133 -8.68 2.97 -14.05
CA ALA A 133 -9.78 3.92 -14.04
C ALA A 133 -9.40 5.23 -13.32
N ASP A 134 -8.74 5.14 -12.16
CA ASP A 134 -8.26 6.29 -11.41
C ASP A 134 -7.20 7.08 -12.21
N LEU A 135 -6.31 6.38 -12.92
CA LEU A 135 -5.31 7.00 -13.80
C LEU A 135 -5.95 7.73 -14.97
N LEU A 136 -6.81 7.05 -15.72
CA LEU A 136 -7.44 7.59 -16.92
C LEU A 136 -8.34 8.79 -16.61
N GLN A 137 -9.00 8.81 -15.45
CA GLN A 137 -9.81 9.96 -15.01
C GLN A 137 -8.96 11.24 -14.76
N ASN A 138 -7.66 11.09 -14.53
CA ASN A 138 -6.74 12.21 -14.25
C ASN A 138 -5.86 12.60 -15.44
N ILE A 139 -6.03 11.96 -16.60
CA ILE A 139 -5.28 12.27 -17.83
C ILE A 139 -6.25 12.87 -18.86
N THR A 140 -5.82 13.95 -19.51
CA THR A 140 -6.60 14.63 -20.53
C THR A 140 -6.03 14.38 -21.93
N GLY A 141 -6.67 14.96 -22.95
CA GLY A 141 -6.15 14.96 -24.31
C GLY A 141 -4.92 15.85 -24.54
N GLU A 142 -4.60 16.72 -23.58
CA GLU A 142 -3.45 17.61 -23.66
C GLU A 142 -2.23 16.95 -23.02
N SER A 143 -1.03 17.31 -23.49
CA SER A 143 0.22 16.81 -22.93
C SER A 143 0.40 17.27 -21.48
N GLN A 144 0.48 16.32 -20.54
CA GLN A 144 0.65 16.58 -19.12
C GLN A 144 1.93 15.93 -18.60
N LYS A 145 2.65 16.62 -17.70
CA LYS A 145 3.82 16.04 -17.02
C LYS A 145 3.40 14.85 -16.15
N LEU A 146 4.14 13.74 -16.24
CA LEU A 146 3.89 12.50 -15.51
C LEU A 146 3.73 12.73 -14.00
N ASN A 147 4.65 13.49 -13.39
CA ASN A 147 4.59 13.78 -11.94
C ASN A 147 3.30 14.49 -11.52
N LYS A 148 2.76 15.39 -12.36
CA LYS A 148 1.51 16.09 -12.06
C LYS A 148 0.33 15.12 -12.09
N VAL A 149 0.29 14.21 -13.07
CA VAL A 149 -0.72 13.16 -13.17
C VAL A 149 -0.65 12.22 -11.96
N LEU A 150 0.55 11.76 -11.59
CA LEU A 150 0.75 10.87 -10.43
C LEU A 150 0.30 11.52 -9.13
N SER A 151 0.75 12.76 -8.84
CA SER A 151 0.34 13.47 -7.62
C SER A 151 -1.18 13.68 -7.56
N ASN A 152 -1.80 14.08 -8.68
CA ASN A 152 -3.24 14.26 -8.74
C ASN A 152 -4.01 12.94 -8.52
N THR A 153 -3.53 11.86 -9.11
CA THR A 153 -4.14 10.53 -8.99
C THR A 153 -4.03 10.04 -7.54
N LEU A 154 -2.82 10.01 -6.97
CA LEU A 154 -2.57 9.56 -5.60
C LEU A 154 -3.36 10.33 -4.54
N ASN A 155 -3.60 11.63 -4.76
CA ASN A 155 -4.38 12.46 -3.84
C ASN A 155 -5.89 12.15 -3.88
N LYS A 156 -6.41 11.62 -4.99
CA LYS A 156 -7.84 11.31 -5.16
C LYS A 156 -8.17 9.84 -4.93
N MET A 157 -7.17 8.96 -5.05
CA MET A 157 -7.35 7.52 -4.85
C MET A 157 -7.74 7.22 -3.41
N LYS A 158 -8.81 6.43 -3.25
CA LYS A 158 -9.25 5.94 -1.94
C LYS A 158 -8.27 4.94 -1.36
N VAL A 159 -7.74 4.05 -2.20
CA VAL A 159 -6.73 3.07 -1.82
C VAL A 159 -5.42 3.51 -2.45
N LYS A 160 -4.44 3.80 -1.61
CA LYS A 160 -3.13 4.28 -2.05
C LYS A 160 -2.23 3.10 -2.45
N THR A 161 -1.36 3.34 -3.41
CA THR A 161 -0.29 2.44 -3.84
C THR A 161 0.96 3.25 -4.15
N GLY A 162 2.07 2.57 -4.45
CA GLY A 162 3.32 3.21 -4.85
C GLY A 162 3.24 3.85 -6.24
N ASP A 163 3.93 4.97 -6.40
CA ASP A 163 4.09 5.66 -7.68
C ASP A 163 4.75 4.80 -8.76
N VAL A 164 5.73 3.96 -8.40
CA VAL A 164 6.37 2.99 -9.30
C VAL A 164 5.35 2.06 -9.97
N TYR A 165 4.38 1.55 -9.21
CA TYR A 165 3.34 0.68 -9.75
C TYR A 165 2.44 1.43 -10.74
N LEU A 166 2.03 2.66 -10.40
CA LEU A 166 1.23 3.50 -11.27
C LEU A 166 1.95 3.88 -12.56
N VAL A 167 3.26 4.17 -12.49
CA VAL A 167 4.10 4.43 -13.65
C VAL A 167 4.17 3.20 -14.56
N TRP A 168 4.37 2.01 -13.99
CA TRP A 168 4.32 0.77 -14.76
C TRP A 168 2.96 0.61 -15.46
N ARG A 169 1.84 0.86 -14.78
CA ARG A 169 0.50 0.85 -15.41
C ARG A 169 0.36 1.85 -16.56
N LEU A 170 0.89 3.06 -16.42
CA LEU A 170 0.87 4.06 -17.49
C LEU A 170 1.66 3.60 -18.73
N ILE A 171 2.80 2.93 -18.52
CA ILE A 171 3.57 2.33 -19.61
C ILE A 171 2.76 1.24 -20.31
N GLU A 172 2.12 0.34 -19.56
CA GLU A 172 1.27 -0.71 -20.13
C GLU A 172 0.07 -0.14 -20.89
N LEU A 173 -0.57 0.92 -20.37
CA LEU A 173 -1.64 1.65 -21.07
C LEU A 173 -1.15 2.30 -22.37
N GLY A 174 0.10 2.77 -22.40
CA GLY A 174 0.75 3.26 -23.62
C GLY A 174 0.98 2.16 -24.65
N LYS A 175 1.45 0.98 -24.22
CA LYS A 175 1.68 -0.17 -25.12
C LYS A 175 0.41 -0.66 -25.82
N ILE A 176 -0.73 -0.59 -25.13
CA ILE A 176 -2.04 -0.95 -25.72
C ILE A 176 -2.72 0.22 -26.45
N GLY A 177 -2.02 1.34 -26.65
CA GLY A 177 -2.51 2.47 -27.43
C GLY A 177 -3.59 3.32 -26.76
N LYS A 178 -3.79 3.21 -25.44
CA LYS A 178 -4.72 4.09 -24.70
C LYS A 178 -4.11 5.44 -24.36
N LEU A 179 -2.78 5.50 -24.24
CA LEU A 179 -2.03 6.70 -23.90
C LEU A 179 -0.92 6.95 -24.93
N GLU A 180 -0.66 8.21 -25.21
CA GLU A 180 0.58 8.64 -25.84
C GLU A 180 1.56 9.04 -24.73
N VAL A 181 2.69 8.34 -24.67
CA VAL A 181 3.75 8.58 -23.68
C VAL A 181 4.98 9.09 -24.42
N GLN A 182 5.50 10.25 -24.02
CA GLN A 182 6.66 10.89 -24.65
C GLN A 182 7.72 11.24 -23.59
N GLY A 183 8.98 11.31 -24.02
CA GLY A 183 10.13 11.63 -23.17
C GLY A 183 11.13 10.48 -23.05
N ASP A 184 12.19 10.72 -22.29
CA ASP A 184 13.30 9.78 -22.10
C ASP A 184 13.32 9.23 -20.66
N TRP A 185 13.01 7.94 -20.50
CA TRP A 185 13.01 7.27 -19.21
C TRP A 185 14.40 7.22 -18.55
N ALA A 186 15.48 7.30 -19.33
CA ALA A 186 16.86 7.31 -18.81
C ALA A 186 17.18 8.63 -18.09
N LYS A 187 16.51 9.73 -18.44
CA LYS A 187 16.64 11.03 -17.78
C LYS A 187 15.69 11.19 -16.59
N GLY A 188 14.89 10.15 -16.32
CA GLY A 188 13.97 10.08 -15.20
C GLY A 188 12.58 10.66 -15.50
N TRP A 189 11.67 10.46 -14.55
CA TRP A 189 10.23 10.69 -14.74
C TRP A 189 9.83 12.16 -14.96
N LYS A 190 10.72 13.11 -14.66
CA LYS A 190 10.44 14.55 -14.80
C LYS A 190 10.27 14.99 -16.25
N GLU A 191 10.92 14.29 -17.18
CA GLU A 191 10.86 14.58 -18.62
C GLU A 191 9.71 13.87 -19.32
N ILE A 192 9.03 12.95 -18.63
CA ILE A 192 7.95 12.16 -19.22
C ILE A 192 6.66 12.97 -19.24
N THR A 193 6.02 12.98 -20.40
CA THR A 193 4.67 13.49 -20.59
C THR A 193 3.73 12.39 -21.06
N VAL A 194 2.46 12.52 -20.66
CA VAL A 194 1.37 11.60 -21.00
C VAL A 194 0.14 12.37 -21.46
N LYS A 195 -0.62 11.81 -22.38
CA LYS A 195 -1.96 12.27 -22.77
C LYS A 195 -2.79 11.09 -23.28
N LEU A 196 -4.11 11.25 -23.34
CA LEU A 196 -5.02 10.26 -23.95
C LEU A 196 -4.75 10.15 -25.45
N ALA A 197 -4.66 8.92 -25.95
CA ALA A 197 -4.52 8.67 -27.39
C ALA A 197 -5.82 9.05 -28.12
N GLY A 198 -5.70 9.67 -29.29
CA GLY A 198 -6.84 10.02 -30.14
C GLY A 198 -7.66 11.24 -29.69
N ALA A 199 -7.22 11.98 -28.67
CA ALA A 199 -7.78 13.28 -28.37
C ALA A 199 -7.40 14.26 -29.49
N LYS A 200 -8.36 14.63 -30.34
CA LYS A 200 -8.16 15.70 -31.31
C LYS A 200 -7.80 16.97 -30.55
N THR A 201 -6.62 17.52 -30.83
CA THR A 201 -6.28 18.90 -30.51
C THR A 201 -7.35 19.77 -31.16
N THR A 202 -8.28 20.33 -30.39
CA THR A 202 -9.09 21.46 -30.87
C THR A 202 -8.14 22.63 -30.98
N GLU A 203 -7.49 22.76 -32.14
CA GLU A 203 -6.90 24.01 -32.57
C GLU A 203 -8.04 25.02 -32.65
N VAL A 204 -8.02 25.98 -31.74
CA VAL A 204 -8.86 27.18 -31.85
C VAL A 204 -8.31 27.94 -33.04
N VAL A 205 -8.94 27.77 -34.20
CA VAL A 205 -8.74 28.66 -35.34
C VAL A 205 -9.24 30.03 -34.87
N ALA A 206 -8.31 30.94 -34.65
CA ALA A 206 -8.62 32.35 -34.46
C ALA A 206 -9.15 32.86 -35.80
N ASP A 207 -10.47 33.01 -35.91
CA ASP A 207 -11.08 33.78 -36.98
C ASP A 207 -10.64 35.24 -36.82
N GLU A 208 -9.78 35.69 -37.72
CA GLU A 208 -9.58 37.11 -37.99
C GLU A 208 -10.83 37.66 -38.71
N ASN A 209 -11.48 38.65 -38.07
CA ASN A 209 -12.35 39.63 -38.72
C ASN A 209 -12.10 40.99 -38.07
#